data_AF-A0A938PC34-F1
#
_entry.id   AF-A0A938PC34-F1
#
_cell.length_a   1.000
_cell.length_b   1.000
_cell.length_c   1.000
_cell.angle_alpha   90.00
_cell.angle_beta   90.00
_cell.angle_gamma   90.00
#
_symmetry.space_group_name_H-M   'P 1'
#
loop_
_entity.id
_entity.type
_entity.pdbx_description
1 polymer ?
#
loop_
_entity_poly.entity_id
_entity_poly.type
_entity_poly.pdbx_seq_one_letter_code
_entity_poly.pdbx_strand_id
1 'polypeptide(L)'
;MNIFFAISLVFFLFCSNGCEKSEELISPYHYSILPKPSGFKIIKADTTTTGKWRVTMSWTISDTSNLKHFEVFRSIKYSDIFKIIQSNYTSYTFIDSSLPSFTDSVKLFYKVFPIGQKTDIRTGAKVTFTGPEADIDSITIKKPK
;
A
#
# COMPACT_ATOMS: atom_id res chain seq x y z
N MET A 1 22.00 42.25 -56.41
CA MET A 1 21.95 41.14 -55.43
C MET A 1 20.64 41.29 -54.67
N ASN A 2 19.63 40.47 -54.98
CA ASN A 2 18.23 40.73 -54.63
C ASN A 2 17.94 40.42 -53.15
N ILE A 3 17.47 41.43 -52.42
CA ILE A 3 17.07 41.37 -51.00
C ILE A 3 16.07 40.23 -50.71
N PHE A 4 15.21 39.88 -51.67
CA PHE A 4 14.28 38.76 -51.58
C PHE A 4 14.98 37.39 -51.47
N PHE A 5 16.17 37.23 -52.07
CA PHE A 5 16.93 35.98 -52.02
C PHE A 5 17.60 35.79 -50.65
N ALA A 6 18.05 36.89 -50.03
CA ALA A 6 18.66 36.86 -48.69
C ALA A 6 17.63 36.52 -47.60
N ILE A 7 16.40 37.04 -47.70
CA ILE A 7 15.33 36.75 -46.73
C ILE A 7 14.89 35.28 -46.82
N SER A 8 14.80 34.73 -48.03
CA SER A 8 14.45 33.31 -48.24
C SER A 8 15.51 32.36 -47.67
N LEU A 9 16.79 32.74 -47.72
CA LEU A 9 17.89 31.92 -47.18
C LEU A 9 17.88 31.89 -45.65
N VAL A 10 17.59 33.02 -45.01
CA VAL A 10 17.50 33.14 -43.54
C VAL A 10 16.30 32.36 -42.99
N PHE A 11 15.17 32.38 -43.69
CA PHE A 11 13.98 31.62 -43.29
C PHE A 11 14.21 30.10 -43.40
N PHE A 12 14.93 29.65 -44.43
CA PHE A 12 15.27 28.24 -44.60
C PHE A 12 16.24 27.72 -43.52
N LEU A 13 17.20 28.57 -43.09
CA LEU A 13 18.14 28.25 -42.01
C LEU A 13 17.49 28.16 -40.62
N PHE A 14 16.38 28.86 -40.38
CA PHE A 14 15.64 28.77 -39.12
C PHE A 14 14.82 27.47 -39.02
N CYS A 15 14.25 26.97 -40.12
CA CYS A 15 13.48 25.72 -40.11
C CYS A 15 14.34 24.46 -39.98
N SER A 16 15.61 24.48 -40.42
CA SER A 16 16.50 23.32 -40.32
C SER A 16 17.08 23.08 -38.93
N ASN A 17 17.11 24.10 -38.06
CA ASN A 17 17.66 24.01 -36.70
C ASN A 17 16.59 23.91 -35.61
N GLY A 18 15.30 23.92 -35.97
CA GLY A 18 14.19 23.87 -35.00
C GLY A 18 13.74 22.45 -34.61
N CYS A 19 14.40 21.40 -35.11
CA CYS A 19 14.02 20.02 -34.84
C CYS A 19 14.87 19.41 -33.71
N GLU A 20 14.91 20.07 -32.56
CA GLU A 20 15.35 19.39 -31.34
C GLU A 20 14.20 18.51 -30.86
N LYS A 21 14.44 17.20 -30.90
CA LYS A 21 13.53 16.17 -30.39
C LYS A 21 13.17 16.53 -28.95
N SER A 22 11.87 16.59 -28.62
CA SER A 22 11.42 16.87 -27.26
C SER A 22 12.13 15.94 -26.27
N GLU A 23 12.82 16.52 -25.28
CA GLU A 23 13.40 15.74 -24.20
C GLU A 23 12.29 14.94 -23.51
N GLU A 24 12.47 13.62 -23.43
CA GLU A 24 11.57 12.80 -22.64
C GLU A 24 11.70 13.23 -21.18
N LEU A 25 10.65 13.86 -20.66
CA LEU A 25 10.50 14.01 -19.22
C LEU A 25 10.58 12.61 -18.62
N ILE A 26 11.56 12.38 -17.74
CA ILE A 26 11.63 11.17 -16.92
C ILE A 26 10.32 11.11 -16.14
N SER A 27 9.38 10.29 -16.61
CA SER A 27 8.14 10.07 -15.86
C SER A 27 8.54 9.57 -14.47
N PRO A 28 8.04 10.19 -13.39
CA PRO A 28 8.26 9.64 -12.06
C PRO A 28 7.68 8.22 -12.09
N TYR A 29 8.54 7.21 -11.92
CA TYR A 29 8.17 5.80 -11.94
C TYR A 29 6.86 5.57 -11.16
N HIS A 30 5.76 5.39 -11.88
CA HIS A 30 4.42 5.12 -11.32
C HIS A 30 4.27 3.64 -10.90
N TYR A 31 5.37 2.95 -10.63
CA TYR A 31 5.32 1.64 -10.01
C TYR A 31 5.13 1.86 -8.50
N SER A 32 4.00 1.37 -7.97
CA SER A 32 3.85 1.21 -6.54
C SER A 32 5.05 0.40 -6.04
N ILE A 33 5.91 1.05 -5.26
CA ILE A 33 7.19 0.49 -4.81
C ILE A 33 6.97 -0.77 -3.94
N LEU A 34 5.76 -0.93 -3.41
CA LEU A 34 5.27 -2.20 -2.87
C LEU A 34 4.02 -2.69 -3.60
N PRO A 35 3.92 -4.00 -3.87
CA PRO A 35 2.67 -4.58 -4.33
C PRO A 35 1.63 -4.64 -3.20
N LYS A 36 0.36 -4.69 -3.59
CA LYS A 36 -0.77 -4.91 -2.68
C LYS A 36 -0.68 -6.30 -2.04
N PRO A 37 -0.89 -6.45 -0.71
CA PRO A 37 -1.00 -7.76 -0.10
C PRO A 37 -2.22 -8.49 -0.66
N SER A 38 -2.03 -9.75 -1.04
CA SER A 38 -3.04 -10.57 -1.70
C SER A 38 -3.46 -11.76 -0.84
N GLY A 39 -4.66 -12.27 -1.09
CA GLY A 39 -5.21 -13.40 -0.34
C GLY A 39 -5.42 -13.12 1.15
N PHE A 40 -5.68 -11.85 1.51
CA PHE A 40 -6.04 -11.50 2.88
C PHE A 40 -7.33 -12.23 3.26
N LYS A 41 -7.28 -13.00 4.35
CA LYS A 41 -8.41 -13.76 4.85
C LYS A 41 -8.33 -13.99 6.35
N ILE A 42 -9.48 -14.00 6.99
CA ILE A 42 -9.67 -14.52 8.34
C ILE A 42 -9.71 -16.04 8.25
N ILE A 43 -8.71 -16.70 8.86
CA ILE A 43 -8.57 -18.15 8.85
C ILE A 43 -9.53 -18.80 9.84
N LYS A 44 -9.60 -18.24 11.05
CA LYS A 44 -10.43 -18.78 12.14
C LYS A 44 -10.70 -17.76 13.24
N ALA A 45 -11.80 -17.95 13.95
CA ALA A 45 -12.05 -17.37 15.26
C ALA A 45 -12.31 -18.49 16.27
N ASP A 46 -11.55 -18.51 17.36
CA ASP A 46 -11.64 -19.52 18.41
C ASP A 46 -11.37 -18.89 19.79
N THR A 47 -11.52 -19.68 20.85
CA THR A 47 -11.20 -19.28 22.22
C THR A 47 -9.87 -19.89 22.66
N THR A 48 -9.13 -19.16 23.48
CA THR A 48 -7.98 -19.68 24.22
C THR A 48 -8.46 -20.58 25.36
N THR A 49 -7.53 -21.32 25.98
CA THR A 49 -7.80 -22.10 27.20
C THR A 49 -8.33 -21.25 28.35
N THR A 50 -8.03 -19.95 28.35
CA THR A 50 -8.57 -18.96 29.32
C THR A 50 -9.93 -18.39 28.93
N GLY A 51 -10.57 -18.90 27.87
CA GLY A 51 -11.87 -18.43 27.39
C GLY A 51 -11.84 -17.11 26.60
N LYS A 52 -10.66 -16.48 26.43
CA LYS A 52 -10.53 -15.26 25.61
C LYS A 52 -10.64 -15.58 24.13
N TRP A 53 -11.43 -14.79 23.39
CA TRP A 53 -11.53 -14.89 21.94
C TRP A 53 -10.23 -14.46 21.25
N ARG A 54 -9.90 -15.14 20.15
CA ARG A 54 -8.85 -14.72 19.22
C ARG A 54 -9.29 -14.92 17.77
N VAL A 55 -8.78 -14.07 16.88
CA VAL A 55 -9.02 -14.14 15.43
C VAL A 55 -7.68 -14.30 14.73
N THR A 56 -7.52 -15.38 13.97
CA THR A 56 -6.32 -15.65 13.16
C THR A 56 -6.59 -15.23 11.73
N MET A 57 -5.67 -14.49 11.13
CA MET A 57 -5.75 -14.01 9.75
C MET A 57 -4.41 -14.18 9.04
N SER A 58 -4.43 -14.26 7.71
CA SER A 58 -3.24 -14.42 6.87
C SER A 58 -3.34 -13.63 5.57
N TRP A 59 -2.19 -13.27 5.02
CA TRP A 59 -2.04 -12.66 3.70
C TRP A 59 -0.71 -13.05 3.07
N THR A 60 -0.49 -12.63 1.82
CA THR A 60 0.79 -12.82 1.10
C THR A 60 1.17 -11.53 0.37
N ILE A 61 2.43 -11.40 -0.04
CA ILE A 61 2.90 -10.29 -0.88
C ILE A 61 3.86 -10.85 -1.93
N SER A 62 3.73 -10.41 -3.18
CA SER A 62 4.48 -10.99 -4.30
C SER A 62 5.93 -10.51 -4.38
N ASP A 63 6.21 -9.30 -3.87
CA ASP A 63 7.54 -8.71 -3.80
C ASP A 63 7.77 -8.07 -2.43
N THR A 64 8.89 -8.42 -1.81
CA THR A 64 9.33 -7.96 -0.49
C THR A 64 10.56 -7.05 -0.55
N SER A 65 11.06 -6.74 -1.75
CA SER A 65 12.32 -6.00 -1.98
C SER A 65 12.40 -4.70 -1.16
N ASN A 66 11.29 -3.97 -1.06
CA ASN A 66 11.18 -2.74 -0.29
C ASN A 66 10.32 -2.88 0.97
N LEU A 67 9.81 -4.08 1.29
CA LEU A 67 8.93 -4.30 2.44
C LEU A 67 9.72 -4.17 3.74
N LYS A 68 9.25 -3.30 4.63
CA LYS A 68 9.78 -3.16 5.99
C LYS A 68 8.95 -3.94 7.01
N HIS A 69 7.63 -3.76 6.99
CA HIS A 69 6.69 -4.42 7.90
C HIS A 69 5.25 -4.21 7.42
N PHE A 70 4.29 -4.71 8.19
CA PHE A 70 2.86 -4.50 8.04
C PHE A 70 2.30 -3.71 9.22
N GLU A 71 1.24 -2.97 8.95
CA GLU A 71 0.33 -2.43 9.95
C GLU A 71 -1.01 -3.14 9.83
N VAL A 72 -1.49 -3.69 10.94
CA VAL A 72 -2.77 -4.41 11.00
C VAL A 72 -3.80 -3.51 11.64
N PHE A 73 -4.92 -3.36 10.97
CA PHE A 73 -6.01 -2.51 11.38
C PHE A 73 -7.26 -3.33 11.67
N ARG A 74 -8.04 -2.85 12.65
CA ARG A 74 -9.35 -3.41 13.00
C ARG A 74 -10.37 -2.30 13.13
N SER A 75 -11.58 -2.56 12.63
CA SER A 75 -12.77 -1.82 12.99
C SER A 75 -13.78 -2.71 13.69
N ILE A 76 -14.60 -2.09 14.55
CA ILE A 76 -15.70 -2.73 15.26
C ILE A 76 -16.99 -2.12 14.69
N LYS A 77 -17.96 -2.97 14.34
CA LYS A 77 -19.30 -2.61 13.86
C LYS A 77 -19.38 -2.06 12.43
N TYR A 78 -18.43 -1.23 11.99
CA TYR A 78 -18.47 -0.58 10.67
C TYR A 78 -17.19 -0.82 9.86
N SER A 79 -17.24 -0.63 8.55
CA SER A 79 -16.10 -0.84 7.63
C SER A 79 -15.37 0.44 7.26
N ASP A 80 -15.59 1.53 7.99
CA ASP A 80 -15.10 2.88 7.67
C ASP A 80 -14.09 3.41 8.72
N ILE A 81 -14.30 3.11 10.01
CA ILE A 81 -13.46 3.63 11.11
C ILE A 81 -12.48 2.56 11.60
N PHE A 82 -11.28 2.51 11.02
CA PHE A 82 -10.24 1.57 11.41
C PHE A 82 -9.26 2.14 12.44
N LYS A 83 -8.80 1.29 13.36
CA LYS A 83 -7.71 1.58 14.30
C LYS A 83 -6.57 0.60 14.09
N ILE A 84 -5.33 1.08 14.21
CA ILE A 84 -4.16 0.20 14.26
C ILE A 84 -4.24 -0.65 15.53
N ILE A 85 -4.18 -1.97 15.37
CA ILE A 85 -4.09 -2.92 16.48
C ILE A 85 -2.71 -3.57 16.58
N GLN A 86 -1.92 -3.50 15.51
CA GLN A 86 -0.53 -3.94 15.51
C GLN A 86 0.27 -3.11 14.51
N SER A 87 1.38 -2.52 14.99
CA SER A 87 2.38 -1.83 14.16
C SER A 87 3.65 -2.68 14.04
N ASN A 88 4.49 -2.36 13.05
CA ASN A 88 5.80 -2.99 12.83
C ASN A 88 5.73 -4.53 12.73
N TYR A 89 4.64 -5.08 12.20
CA TYR A 89 4.44 -6.52 12.13
C TYR A 89 5.19 -7.14 10.95
N THR A 90 6.03 -8.14 11.18
CA THR A 90 6.89 -8.70 10.10
C THR A 90 6.41 -10.04 9.56
N SER A 91 5.42 -10.65 10.20
CA SER A 91 4.87 -11.94 9.78
C SER A 91 3.66 -11.78 8.85
N TYR A 92 3.38 -12.84 8.10
CA TYR A 92 2.26 -12.95 7.16
C TYR A 92 0.98 -13.53 7.77
N THR A 93 1.05 -13.93 9.03
CA THR A 93 -0.08 -14.45 9.80
C THR A 93 -0.15 -13.68 11.11
N PHE A 94 -1.31 -13.14 11.45
CA PHE A 94 -1.54 -12.39 12.69
C PHE A 94 -2.66 -13.01 13.52
N ILE A 95 -2.51 -12.97 14.84
CA ILE A 95 -3.51 -13.42 15.79
C ILE A 95 -3.93 -12.22 16.64
N ASP A 96 -5.15 -11.76 16.43
CA ASP A 96 -5.77 -10.75 17.28
C ASP A 96 -6.34 -11.42 18.53
N SER A 97 -5.65 -11.28 19.68
CA SER A 97 -6.12 -11.76 20.98
C SER A 97 -6.61 -10.62 21.90
N SER A 98 -6.86 -9.43 21.33
CA SER A 98 -7.17 -8.20 22.06
C SER A 98 -8.62 -7.76 21.83
N LEU A 99 -9.52 -8.72 21.66
CA LEU A 99 -10.92 -8.43 21.36
C LEU A 99 -11.59 -7.77 22.58
N PRO A 100 -12.36 -6.69 22.38
CA PRO A 100 -13.15 -6.11 23.46
C PRO A 100 -14.24 -7.10 23.90
N SER A 101 -14.66 -6.99 25.15
CA SER A 101 -15.82 -7.74 25.65
C SER A 101 -17.09 -7.33 24.90
N PHE A 102 -17.96 -8.29 24.59
CA PHE A 102 -19.26 -8.07 23.94
C PHE A 102 -20.32 -8.96 24.59
N THR A 103 -21.58 -8.54 24.51
CA THR A 103 -22.72 -9.22 25.16
C THR A 103 -23.24 -10.38 24.32
N ASP A 104 -23.61 -10.11 23.06
CA ASP A 104 -24.26 -11.08 22.18
C ASP A 104 -23.37 -11.47 21.01
N SER A 105 -23.06 -10.49 20.17
CA SER A 105 -22.19 -10.66 19.02
C SER A 105 -21.45 -9.38 18.69
N VAL A 106 -20.30 -9.54 18.04
CA VAL A 106 -19.51 -8.41 17.53
C VAL A 106 -19.12 -8.71 16.08
N LYS A 107 -19.34 -7.72 15.21
CA LYS A 107 -18.82 -7.74 13.84
C LYS A 107 -17.50 -6.97 13.80
N LEU A 108 -16.46 -7.63 13.29
CA LEU A 108 -15.11 -7.09 13.18
C LEU A 108 -14.72 -7.04 11.71
N PHE A 109 -14.03 -5.97 11.34
CA PHE A 109 -13.45 -5.79 10.01
C PHE A 109 -11.96 -5.65 10.16
N TYR A 110 -11.20 -6.28 9.27
CA TYR A 110 -9.75 -6.25 9.31
C TYR A 110 -9.20 -5.86 7.95
N LYS A 111 -8.07 -5.15 7.98
CA LYS A 111 -7.25 -4.87 6.80
C LYS A 111 -5.79 -4.72 7.20
N VAL A 112 -4.91 -4.83 6.20
CA VAL A 112 -3.47 -4.76 6.38
C VAL A 112 -2.88 -3.80 5.37
N PHE A 113 -2.00 -2.92 5.85
CA PHE A 113 -1.15 -2.09 5.01
C PHE A 113 0.28 -2.62 5.03
N PRO A 114 0.92 -2.78 3.87
CA PRO A 114 2.35 -3.01 3.86
C PRO A 114 3.08 -1.65 3.91
N ILE A 115 4.09 -1.57 4.77
CA ILE A 115 4.92 -0.38 4.94
C ILE A 115 6.28 -0.67 4.32
N GLY A 116 6.67 0.18 3.38
CA GLY A 116 7.92 0.09 2.66
C GLY A 116 8.98 1.05 3.15
N GLN A 117 10.23 0.75 2.80
CA GLN A 117 11.34 1.66 2.99
C GLN A 117 12.32 1.57 1.83
N LYS A 118 12.77 2.72 1.36
CA LYS A 118 13.85 2.82 0.37
C LYS A 118 14.89 3.84 0.81
N THR A 119 16.09 3.73 0.24
CA THR A 119 17.12 4.75 0.38
C THR A 119 16.99 5.73 -0.79
N ASP A 120 16.86 7.02 -0.50
CA ASP A 120 16.96 8.08 -1.49
C ASP A 120 18.39 8.12 -2.02
N ILE A 121 18.53 7.90 -3.33
CA ILE A 121 19.82 7.84 -4.02
C ILE A 121 20.55 9.19 -4.03
N ARG A 122 19.83 10.32 -3.89
CA ARG A 122 20.43 11.67 -3.94
C ARG A 122 20.99 12.08 -2.59
N THR A 123 20.29 11.72 -1.52
CA THR A 123 20.58 12.17 -0.15
C THR A 123 21.15 11.08 0.74
N GLY A 124 21.04 9.81 0.35
CA GLY A 124 21.34 8.65 1.18
C GLY A 124 20.32 8.42 2.32
N ALA A 125 19.26 9.23 2.40
CA ALA A 125 18.28 9.16 3.47
C ALA A 125 17.33 7.97 3.31
N LYS A 126 16.92 7.34 4.41
CA LYS A 126 15.88 6.30 4.40
C LYS A 126 14.50 6.94 4.43
N VAL A 127 13.70 6.68 3.40
CA VAL A 127 12.32 7.17 3.26
C VAL A 127 11.36 6.01 3.46
N THR A 128 10.39 6.19 4.36
CA THR A 128 9.30 5.22 4.60
C THR A 128 8.07 5.64 3.80
N PHE A 129 7.33 4.68 3.28
CA PHE A 129 6.11 4.93 2.52
C PHE A 129 5.08 3.83 2.77
N THR A 130 3.81 4.17 2.63
CA THR A 130 2.68 3.25 2.80
C THR A 130 2.29 2.69 1.44
N GLY A 131 2.29 1.36 1.31
CA GLY A 131 1.79 0.68 0.12
C GLY A 131 0.26 0.56 0.11
N PRO A 132 -0.32 0.03 -0.97
CA PRO A 132 -1.76 -0.15 -1.09
C PRO A 132 -2.29 -1.17 -0.07
N GLU A 133 -3.48 -0.91 0.48
CA GLU A 133 -4.12 -1.81 1.45
C GLU A 133 -4.57 -3.13 0.82
N ALA A 134 -4.54 -4.19 1.63
CA ALA A 134 -5.18 -5.46 1.32
C ALA A 134 -6.71 -5.30 1.24
N ASP A 135 -7.38 -6.26 0.61
CA ASP A 135 -8.84 -6.33 0.65
C ASP A 135 -9.34 -6.48 2.10
N ILE A 136 -10.49 -5.90 2.42
CA ILE A 136 -11.10 -5.98 3.74
C ILE A 136 -11.78 -7.35 3.87
N ASP A 137 -11.54 -8.02 5.00
CA ASP A 137 -12.32 -9.20 5.41
C ASP A 137 -13.03 -8.92 6.75
N SER A 138 -14.15 -9.61 6.99
CA SER A 138 -14.97 -9.40 8.18
C SER A 138 -15.48 -10.70 8.78
N ILE A 139 -15.62 -10.72 10.10
CA ILE A 139 -16.17 -11.85 10.83
C ILE A 139 -17.15 -11.38 11.90
N THR A 140 -18.21 -12.15 12.10
CA THR A 140 -19.14 -11.97 13.21
C THR A 140 -18.86 -13.05 14.25
N ILE A 141 -18.44 -12.64 15.44
CA ILE A 141 -18.24 -13.54 16.58
C ILE A 141 -19.50 -13.48 17.44
N LYS A 142 -20.01 -14.65 17.82
CA LYS A 142 -21.17 -14.78 18.72
C LYS A 142 -20.70 -15.41 20.02
N LYS A 143 -21.20 -14.92 21.14
CA LYS A 143 -20.94 -15.53 22.44
C LYS A 143 -21.55 -16.94 22.42
N PRO A 144 -20.86 -17.98 22.95
CA PRO A 144 -21.46 -19.29 23.09
C PRO A 144 -22.68 -19.16 24.01
N LYS A 145 -23.78 -19.85 23.67
CA LYS A 145 -24.95 -19.96 24.55
C LYS A 145 -24.62 -20.78 25.78
#